data_AF-A0AAP0CH08-F1
#
_entry.id   AF-A0AAP0CH08-F1
#
_cell.length_a   1.000
_cell.length_b   1.000
_cell.length_c   1.000
_cell.angle_alpha   90.00
_cell.angle_beta   90.00
_cell.angle_gamma   90.00
#
_symmetry.space_group_name_H-M   'P 1'
#
loop_
_entity.id
_entity.type
_entity.pdbx_description
1 polymer ?
#
loop_
_entity_poly.entity_id
_entity_poly.type
_entity_poly.pdbx_seq_one_letter_code
_entity_poly.pdbx_strand_id
1 'polypeptide(L)'
;MDSPHIPHPKLKVCMFGDAQHVEEAKQRCFRELLGCRDYGQRSNLREEYTKAKREAKAAVSEAKTSAFIRMYERLESKEGENFMFKIAEARERRRRDLGVVKFMKGGDGRVLVKEPDIKMRWQNYFNNLFNGGRTHIDEDVYSPAQERHQFNCYCRGISLEEVKTALRKMGRAKAVGPDNIPIEVWKCLGEDGFQWLTTLFNTIFRSGRMPDQWRTSVIVPLYKNKGDA
;
A
#
# COMPACT_ATOMS: atom_id res chain seq x y z
N MET A 1 7.78 -19.04 3.77
CA MET A 1 6.94 -19.76 2.78
C MET A 1 5.84 -18.82 2.32
N ASP A 2 6.04 -18.18 1.17
CA ASP A 2 5.11 -17.18 0.66
C ASP A 2 3.80 -17.82 0.21
N SER A 3 2.68 -17.21 0.61
CA SER A 3 1.35 -17.64 0.16
C SER A 3 1.25 -17.49 -1.37
N PRO A 4 0.82 -18.53 -2.11
CA PRO A 4 0.71 -18.44 -3.56
C PRO A 4 -0.40 -17.46 -3.94
N HIS A 5 -0.01 -16.45 -4.71
CA HIS A 5 -0.84 -15.39 -5.27
C HIS A 5 -2.07 -15.96 -6.00
N ILE A 6 -3.26 -15.42 -5.69
CA ILE A 6 -4.55 -15.86 -6.21
C ILE A 6 -4.65 -15.56 -7.72
N PRO A 7 -4.93 -16.54 -8.61
CA PRO A 7 -5.04 -16.30 -10.05
C PRO A 7 -6.35 -15.57 -10.44
N HIS A 8 -6.39 -15.12 -11.71
CA HIS A 8 -7.49 -14.38 -12.36
C HIS A 8 -8.90 -14.95 -12.11
N PRO A 9 -9.97 -14.13 -12.25
CA PRO A 9 -11.37 -14.56 -12.09
C PRO A 9 -11.76 -15.74 -13.00
N LYS A 10 -11.24 -15.82 -14.23
CA LYS A 10 -11.54 -16.93 -15.15
C LYS A 10 -10.86 -18.26 -14.76
N LEU A 11 -9.72 -18.20 -14.08
CA LEU A 11 -9.05 -19.36 -13.49
C LEU A 11 -9.65 -19.72 -12.11
N LYS A 12 -10.31 -18.79 -11.42
CA LYS A 12 -11.13 -19.11 -10.25
C LYS A 12 -12.27 -20.06 -10.63
N VAL A 13 -12.99 -19.79 -11.71
CA VAL A 13 -14.16 -20.63 -12.08
C VAL A 13 -13.75 -22.08 -12.39
N CYS A 14 -12.61 -22.31 -13.05
CA CYS A 14 -12.14 -23.67 -13.38
C CYS A 14 -11.50 -24.44 -12.21
N MET A 15 -10.97 -23.74 -11.20
CA MET A 15 -10.25 -24.35 -10.07
C MET A 15 -11.09 -24.41 -8.78
N PHE A 16 -12.21 -23.68 -8.72
CA PHE A 16 -13.02 -23.52 -7.50
C PHE A 16 -14.45 -24.06 -7.63
N GLY A 17 -14.82 -24.78 -8.70
CA GLY A 17 -16.16 -25.39 -8.79
C GLY A 17 -16.52 -26.18 -7.53
N ASP A 18 -15.56 -26.97 -7.03
CA ASP A 18 -15.73 -27.80 -5.84
C ASP A 18 -15.65 -27.00 -4.51
N ALA A 19 -15.06 -25.79 -4.53
CA ALA A 19 -14.81 -24.97 -3.33
C ALA A 19 -15.66 -23.68 -3.25
N GLN A 20 -16.54 -23.45 -4.23
CA GLN A 20 -17.33 -22.22 -4.31
C GLN A 20 -18.33 -22.12 -3.16
N HIS A 21 -19.01 -23.22 -2.84
CA HIS A 21 -20.01 -23.28 -1.76
C HIS A 21 -19.42 -22.94 -0.38
N VAL A 22 -18.21 -23.40 -0.06
CA VAL A 22 -17.55 -23.07 1.22
C VAL A 22 -17.01 -21.64 1.26
N GLU A 23 -16.60 -21.08 0.12
CA GLU A 23 -16.17 -19.68 0.04
C GLU A 23 -17.36 -18.72 0.20
N GLU A 24 -18.52 -19.07 -0.36
CA GLU A 24 -19.79 -18.36 -0.15
C GLU A 24 -20.27 -18.44 1.30
N ALA A 25 -20.14 -19.61 1.94
CA ALA A 25 -20.41 -19.78 3.37
C ALA A 25 -19.51 -18.88 4.24
N LYS A 26 -18.19 -18.85 3.96
CA LYS A 26 -17.26 -17.94 4.65
C LYS A 26 -17.66 -16.47 4.50
N GLN A 27 -18.03 -16.04 3.29
CA GLN A 27 -18.45 -14.67 3.02
C GLN A 27 -19.77 -14.31 3.71
N ARG A 28 -20.70 -15.27 3.82
CA ARG A 28 -21.95 -15.11 4.56
C ARG A 28 -21.70 -14.86 6.05
N CYS A 29 -20.98 -15.77 6.71
CA CYS A 29 -20.64 -15.62 8.13
C CYS A 29 -19.84 -14.35 8.42
N PHE A 30 -18.97 -13.92 7.49
CA PHE A 30 -18.23 -12.67 7.65
C PHE A 30 -19.14 -11.44 7.59
N ARG A 31 -20.13 -11.42 6.69
CA ARG A 31 -21.12 -10.33 6.61
C ARG A 31 -21.98 -10.26 7.87
N GLU A 32 -22.42 -11.41 8.38
CA GLU A 32 -23.20 -11.50 9.62
C GLU A 32 -22.39 -11.01 10.83
N LEU A 33 -21.12 -11.42 10.96
CA LEU A 33 -20.22 -10.95 12.00
C LEU A 33 -20.00 -9.43 11.96
N LEU A 34 -19.88 -8.85 10.75
CA LEU A 34 -19.74 -7.41 10.58
C LEU A 34 -21.03 -6.64 10.90
N GLY A 35 -22.20 -7.22 10.61
CA GLY A 35 -23.50 -6.62 10.86
C GLY A 35 -23.96 -6.66 12.33
N CYS A 36 -23.43 -7.57 13.15
CA CYS A 36 -23.85 -7.74 14.53
C CYS A 36 -23.33 -6.63 15.46
N ARG A 37 -24.27 -5.95 16.14
CA ARG A 37 -24.00 -4.91 17.17
C ARG A 37 -24.05 -5.42 18.61
N ASP A 38 -24.62 -6.62 18.83
CA ASP A 38 -24.71 -7.24 20.14
C ASP A 38 -23.41 -7.99 20.49
N TYR A 39 -22.80 -7.66 21.62
CA TYR A 39 -21.54 -8.24 22.07
C TYR A 39 -21.66 -9.72 22.44
N GLY A 40 -22.82 -10.16 22.94
CA GLY A 40 -23.05 -11.56 23.29
C GLY A 40 -23.08 -12.47 22.07
N GLN A 41 -23.90 -12.11 21.07
CA GLN A 41 -23.99 -12.85 19.80
C GLN A 41 -22.71 -12.81 18.96
N ARG A 42 -21.89 -11.76 19.11
CA ARG A 42 -20.65 -11.59 18.35
C ARG A 42 -19.62 -12.70 18.63
N SER A 43 -19.63 -13.30 19.82
CA SER A 43 -18.75 -14.44 20.14
C SER A 43 -19.09 -15.66 19.28
N ASN A 44 -20.37 -16.04 19.22
CA ASN A 44 -20.84 -17.19 18.46
C ASN A 44 -20.63 -17.00 16.95
N LEU A 45 -20.95 -15.81 16.42
CA LEU A 45 -20.72 -15.48 15.01
C LEU A 45 -19.23 -15.51 14.64
N ARG A 46 -18.34 -15.19 15.58
CA ARG A 46 -16.88 -15.26 15.37
C ARG A 46 -16.42 -16.71 15.28
N GLU A 47 -16.99 -17.61 16.09
CA GLU A 47 -16.71 -19.04 16.02
C GLU A 47 -17.21 -19.64 14.71
N GLU A 48 -18.43 -19.32 14.30
CA GLU A 48 -19.01 -19.75 13.01
C GLU A 48 -18.18 -19.27 11.82
N TYR A 49 -17.81 -17.99 11.79
CA TYR A 49 -16.91 -17.46 10.77
C TYR A 49 -15.54 -18.15 10.78
N THR A 50 -15.00 -18.46 11.97
CA THR A 50 -13.72 -19.15 12.09
C THR A 50 -13.79 -20.57 11.54
N LYS A 51 -14.89 -21.30 11.80
CA LYS A 51 -15.16 -22.62 11.23
C LYS A 51 -15.29 -22.55 9.71
N ALA A 52 -16.15 -21.70 9.19
CA ALA A 52 -16.33 -21.52 7.74
C ALA A 52 -15.04 -21.09 7.03
N LYS A 53 -14.21 -20.25 7.67
CA LYS A 53 -12.89 -19.87 7.16
C LYS A 53 -11.92 -21.05 7.12
N ARG A 54 -11.92 -21.93 8.11
CA ARG A 54 -11.09 -23.15 8.11
C ARG A 54 -11.53 -24.12 7.02
N GLU A 55 -12.83 -24.35 6.88
CA GLU A 55 -13.41 -25.21 5.83
C GLU A 55 -13.09 -24.68 4.42
N ALA A 56 -13.31 -23.38 4.18
CA ALA A 56 -12.94 -22.75 2.92
C ALA A 56 -11.44 -22.88 2.62
N LYS A 57 -10.58 -22.70 3.64
CA LYS A 57 -9.14 -22.89 3.46
C LYS A 57 -8.78 -24.34 3.11
N ALA A 58 -9.40 -25.32 3.77
CA ALA A 58 -9.17 -26.74 3.51
C ALA A 58 -9.60 -27.12 2.09
N ALA A 59 -10.83 -26.81 1.69
CA ALA A 59 -11.33 -27.13 0.36
C ALA A 59 -10.52 -26.44 -0.76
N VAL A 60 -10.11 -25.17 -0.55
CA VAL A 60 -9.24 -24.48 -1.51
C VAL A 60 -7.85 -25.12 -1.58
N SER A 61 -7.34 -25.63 -0.46
CA SER A 61 -6.07 -26.38 -0.46
C SER A 61 -6.20 -27.68 -1.23
N GLU A 62 -7.25 -28.45 -0.99
CA GLU A 62 -7.53 -29.72 -1.67
C GLU A 62 -7.73 -29.51 -3.17
N ALA A 63 -8.60 -28.58 -3.58
CA ALA A 63 -8.83 -28.27 -4.98
C ALA A 63 -7.53 -27.82 -5.70
N LYS A 64 -6.67 -27.06 -5.02
CA LYS A 64 -5.34 -26.70 -5.54
C LYS A 64 -4.45 -27.92 -5.72
N THR A 65 -4.37 -28.80 -4.73
CA THR A 65 -3.58 -30.03 -4.79
C THR A 65 -4.06 -30.91 -5.94
N SER A 66 -5.35 -31.20 -6.02
CA SER A 66 -5.94 -32.02 -7.08
C SER A 66 -5.73 -31.42 -8.47
N ALA A 67 -5.87 -30.10 -8.61
CA ALA A 67 -5.58 -29.44 -9.88
C ALA A 67 -4.10 -29.49 -10.27
N PHE A 68 -3.20 -29.44 -9.28
CA PHE A 68 -1.76 -29.53 -9.52
C PHE A 68 -1.35 -30.96 -9.91
N ILE A 69 -1.94 -31.98 -9.28
CA ILE A 69 -1.76 -33.39 -9.66
C ILE A 69 -2.21 -33.61 -11.10
N ARG A 70 -3.44 -33.22 -11.46
CA ARG A 70 -3.94 -33.33 -12.85
C ARG A 70 -3.06 -32.59 -13.87
N MET A 71 -2.47 -31.47 -13.46
CA MET A 71 -1.54 -30.71 -14.29
C MET A 71 -0.22 -31.47 -14.51
N TYR A 72 0.31 -32.14 -13.48
CA TYR A 72 1.50 -32.99 -13.60
C TYR A 72 1.25 -34.23 -14.45
N GLU A 73 0.13 -34.93 -14.25
CA GLU A 73 -0.23 -36.11 -15.04
C GLU A 73 -0.28 -35.79 -16.54
N ARG A 74 -0.76 -34.60 -16.91
CA ARG A 74 -0.84 -34.17 -18.31
C ARG A 74 0.52 -33.79 -18.91
N LEU A 75 1.58 -33.58 -18.12
CA LEU A 75 2.90 -33.17 -18.63
C LEU A 75 3.55 -34.21 -19.54
N GLU A 76 3.17 -35.48 -19.41
CA GLU A 76 3.63 -36.55 -20.29
C GLU A 76 3.08 -36.41 -21.72
N SER A 77 2.14 -35.48 -21.94
CA SER A 77 1.62 -35.11 -23.25
C SER A 77 2.16 -33.77 -23.74
N LYS A 78 2.31 -33.61 -25.07
CA LYS A 78 2.65 -32.32 -25.71
C LYS A 78 1.66 -31.21 -25.36
N GLU A 79 0.41 -31.55 -25.05
CA GLU A 79 -0.61 -30.58 -24.66
C GLU A 79 -0.38 -30.04 -23.25
N GLY A 80 0.00 -30.89 -22.29
CA GLY A 80 0.32 -30.48 -20.92
C GLY A 80 1.62 -29.67 -20.85
N GLU A 81 2.63 -30.05 -21.62
CA GLU A 81 3.86 -29.28 -21.77
C GLU A 81 3.56 -27.85 -22.28
N ASN A 82 2.79 -27.73 -23.37
CA ASN A 82 2.35 -26.43 -23.90
C ASN A 82 1.52 -25.62 -22.90
N PHE A 83 0.68 -26.28 -22.10
CA PHE A 83 -0.10 -25.63 -21.05
C PHE A 83 0.80 -25.04 -19.95
N MET A 84 1.88 -25.73 -19.58
CA MET A 84 2.87 -25.24 -18.62
C MET A 84 3.68 -24.06 -19.14
N PHE A 85 4.08 -24.10 -20.42
CA PHE A 85 4.69 -22.93 -21.07
C PHE A 85 3.75 -21.72 -21.04
N LYS A 86 2.46 -21.89 -21.37
CA LYS A 86 1.47 -20.80 -21.29
C LYS A 86 1.34 -20.24 -19.87
N ILE A 87 1.38 -21.08 -18.83
CA ILE A 87 1.33 -20.62 -17.42
C ILE A 87 2.59 -19.82 -17.06
N ALA A 88 3.77 -20.33 -17.43
CA ALA A 88 5.04 -19.65 -17.19
C ALA A 88 5.09 -18.30 -17.90
N GLU A 89 4.70 -18.26 -19.17
CA GLU A 89 4.67 -17.04 -19.98
C GLU A 89 3.65 -16.03 -19.45
N ALA A 90 2.48 -16.48 -18.96
CA ALA A 90 1.50 -15.61 -18.30
C ALA A 90 1.99 -15.08 -16.95
N ARG A 91 2.84 -15.82 -16.22
CA ARG A 91 3.51 -15.30 -15.01
C ARG A 91 4.54 -14.25 -15.36
N GLU A 92 5.33 -14.50 -16.39
CA GLU A 92 6.36 -13.57 -16.85
C GLU A 92 5.76 -12.26 -17.37
N ARG A 93 4.74 -12.33 -18.24
CA ARG A 93 4.00 -11.14 -18.71
C ARG A 93 3.43 -10.29 -17.57
N ARG A 94 3.07 -10.88 -16.43
CA ARG A 94 2.57 -10.15 -15.24
C ARG A 94 3.67 -9.48 -14.43
N ARG A 95 4.90 -9.99 -14.51
CA ARG A 95 6.07 -9.42 -13.84
C ARG A 95 6.78 -8.37 -14.69
N ARG A 96 6.54 -8.39 -16.02
CA ARG A 96 7.03 -7.33 -16.90
C ARG A 96 6.46 -6.00 -16.45
N ASP A 97 7.36 -5.12 -16.02
CA ASP A 97 7.05 -3.72 -15.83
C ASP A 97 6.60 -3.14 -17.18
N LEU A 98 5.56 -2.31 -17.17
CA LEU A 98 5.14 -1.58 -18.37
C LEU A 98 6.16 -0.48 -18.74
N GLY A 99 7.19 -0.31 -17.91
CA GLY A 99 8.20 0.72 -18.07
C GLY A 99 7.63 2.08 -17.70
N VAL A 100 8.02 3.11 -18.44
CA VAL A 100 7.55 4.47 -18.18
C VAL A 100 6.08 4.60 -18.59
N VAL A 101 5.19 4.78 -17.61
CA VAL A 101 3.80 5.18 -17.87
C VAL A 101 3.80 6.59 -18.44
N LYS A 102 3.58 6.70 -19.76
CA LYS A 102 3.63 7.98 -20.50
C LYS A 102 2.29 8.68 -20.63
N PHE A 103 1.25 8.18 -19.97
CA PHE A 103 -0.09 8.73 -20.07
C PHE A 103 -0.79 8.73 -18.73
N MET A 104 -1.65 9.72 -18.52
CA MET A 104 -2.38 9.93 -17.27
C MET A 104 -3.76 10.51 -17.57
N LYS A 105 -4.79 10.07 -16.85
CA LYS A 105 -6.11 10.70 -16.95
C LYS A 105 -6.15 12.10 -16.28
N GLY A 106 -6.56 13.09 -17.05
CA GLY A 106 -6.85 14.45 -16.63
C GLY A 106 -8.07 14.53 -15.72
N GLY A 107 -8.26 15.67 -15.05
CA GLY A 107 -9.41 15.91 -14.17
C GLY A 107 -10.76 15.93 -14.91
N ASP A 108 -10.73 16.22 -16.21
CA ASP A 108 -11.87 16.21 -17.14
C ASP A 108 -12.13 14.83 -17.76
N GLY A 109 -11.35 13.81 -17.36
CA GLY A 109 -11.47 12.45 -17.88
C GLY A 109 -10.72 12.16 -19.18
N ARG A 110 -10.03 13.15 -19.78
CA ARG A 110 -9.22 12.95 -21.00
C ARG A 110 -7.85 12.37 -20.70
N VAL A 111 -7.24 11.67 -21.65
CA VAL A 111 -5.87 11.12 -21.47
C VAL A 111 -4.84 12.19 -21.83
N LEU A 112 -4.00 12.55 -20.86
CA LEU A 112 -2.83 13.41 -21.00
C LEU A 112 -1.64 12.56 -21.42
N VAL A 113 -0.92 12.98 -22.47
CA VAL A 113 0.25 12.27 -23.02
C VAL A 113 1.50 13.17 -23.03
N LYS A 114 1.31 14.50 -23.07
CA LYS A 114 2.41 15.45 -23.07
C LYS A 114 2.97 15.60 -21.66
N GLU A 115 4.29 15.51 -21.54
CA GLU A 115 5.00 15.66 -20.27
C GLU A 115 4.64 16.93 -19.45
N PRO A 116 4.52 18.14 -20.05
CA PRO A 116 4.11 19.33 -19.28
C PRO A 116 2.71 19.18 -18.67
N ASP A 117 1.76 18.61 -19.40
CA ASP A 117 0.38 18.43 -18.94
C ASP A 117 0.31 17.42 -17.79
N ILE A 118 1.10 16.33 -17.88
CA ILE A 118 1.23 15.32 -16.83
C ILE A 118 1.88 15.92 -15.57
N LYS A 119 2.95 16.72 -15.72
CA LYS A 119 3.61 17.42 -14.60
C LYS A 119 2.65 18.38 -13.91
N MET A 120 1.91 19.18 -14.67
CA MET A 120 0.90 20.10 -14.15
C MET A 120 -0.21 19.35 -13.40
N ARG A 121 -0.65 18.20 -13.92
CA ARG A 121 -1.66 17.35 -13.26
C ARG A 121 -1.16 16.83 -11.90
N TRP A 122 0.09 16.37 -11.83
CA TRP A 122 0.71 15.96 -10.56
C TRP A 122 0.86 17.11 -9.58
N GLN A 123 1.31 18.27 -10.05
CA GLN A 123 1.45 19.48 -9.24
C GLN A 123 0.11 19.87 -8.61
N ASN A 124 -0.96 19.94 -9.42
CA ASN A 124 -2.30 20.25 -8.94
C ASN A 124 -2.82 19.21 -7.93
N TYR A 125 -2.59 17.92 -8.21
CA TYR A 125 -2.99 16.85 -7.29
C TYR A 125 -2.34 17.00 -5.92
N PHE A 126 -1.01 17.12 -5.85
CA PHE A 126 -0.29 17.22 -4.59
C PHE A 126 -0.53 18.56 -3.89
N ASN A 127 -0.65 19.66 -4.63
CA ASN A 127 -1.01 20.95 -4.06
C ASN A 127 -2.37 20.88 -3.36
N ASN A 128 -3.38 20.31 -4.02
CA ASN A 128 -4.70 20.14 -3.41
C ASN A 128 -4.67 19.17 -2.23
N LEU A 129 -3.94 18.05 -2.34
CA LEU A 129 -3.82 17.06 -1.27
C LEU A 129 -3.19 17.63 0.02
N PHE A 130 -2.13 18.42 -0.12
CA PHE A 130 -1.38 18.94 1.03
C PHE A 130 -1.84 20.33 1.50
N ASN A 131 -2.44 21.15 0.61
CA ASN A 131 -2.82 22.53 0.90
C ASN A 131 -4.33 22.81 0.80
N GLY A 132 -5.09 21.99 0.06
CA GLY A 132 -6.50 22.24 -0.27
C GLY A 132 -7.49 22.06 0.89
N GLY A 133 -7.07 21.55 2.04
CA GLY A 133 -7.90 21.43 3.25
C GLY A 133 -7.91 22.66 4.17
N ARG A 134 -7.27 23.77 3.78
CA ARG A 134 -7.14 24.98 4.61
C ARG A 134 -8.23 26.04 4.41
N THR A 135 -9.26 25.79 3.61
CA THR A 135 -10.33 26.77 3.31
C THR A 135 -11.42 26.88 4.38
N HIS A 136 -11.08 26.73 5.65
CA HIS A 136 -11.94 27.13 6.78
C HIS A 136 -11.09 27.49 8.00
N ILE A 137 -10.20 28.46 7.82
CA ILE A 137 -9.97 29.40 8.91
C ILE A 137 -10.78 30.60 8.48
N ASP A 138 -11.87 30.88 9.20
CA ASP A 138 -12.74 32.01 8.94
C ASP A 138 -11.89 33.25 8.71
N GLU A 139 -11.98 33.76 7.49
CA GLU A 139 -11.46 35.04 7.08
C GLU A 139 -12.40 36.11 7.64
N ASP A 140 -12.47 36.19 8.97
CA ASP A 140 -13.08 37.30 9.67
C ASP A 140 -12.09 37.87 10.69
N VAL A 141 -11.81 39.15 10.50
CA VAL A 141 -10.97 40.04 11.32
C VAL A 141 -9.46 40.02 10.97
N TYR A 142 -9.14 40.57 9.81
CA TYR A 142 -7.87 41.30 9.62
C TYR A 142 -7.95 42.62 10.41
N SER A 143 -7.66 42.57 11.71
CA SER A 143 -7.37 43.78 12.51
C SER A 143 -5.86 44.01 12.51
N PRO A 144 -5.33 45.18 12.08
CA PRO A 144 -3.87 45.40 11.99
C PRO A 144 -3.18 45.62 13.35
N ALA A 145 -3.86 45.38 14.47
CA ALA A 145 -3.36 45.74 15.78
C ALA A 145 -3.64 44.64 16.81
N GLN A 146 -3.04 43.47 16.63
CA GLN A 146 -2.79 42.56 17.74
C GLN A 146 -1.34 42.09 17.66
N GLU A 147 -0.63 42.43 18.73
CA GLU A 147 0.70 41.96 19.07
C GLU A 147 0.91 40.53 18.60
N ARG A 148 2.11 40.29 18.05
CA ARG A 148 2.64 38.96 17.72
C ARG A 148 2.32 38.01 18.88
N HIS A 149 1.17 37.36 18.81
CA HIS A 149 0.83 36.25 19.68
C HIS A 149 1.81 35.18 19.26
N GLN A 150 2.91 35.17 19.99
CA GLN A 150 3.84 34.07 20.05
C GLN A 150 2.96 32.86 20.33
N PHE A 151 2.65 32.10 19.28
CA PHE A 151 2.08 30.77 19.41
C PHE A 151 3.16 29.97 20.13
N ASN A 152 3.21 30.11 21.46
CA ASN A 152 3.89 29.22 22.38
C ASN A 152 3.04 27.94 22.43
N CYS A 153 2.84 27.30 21.27
CA CYS A 153 2.72 25.87 21.29
C CYS A 153 4.10 25.39 21.76
N TYR A 154 4.18 24.99 23.02
CA TYR A 154 5.32 24.22 23.50
C TYR A 154 5.34 22.91 22.69
N CYS A 155 5.92 22.94 21.50
CA CYS A 155 6.31 21.73 20.79
C CYS A 155 7.41 21.12 21.63
N ARG A 156 7.02 20.18 22.49
CA ARG A 156 7.97 19.33 23.21
C ARG A 156 8.99 18.81 22.18
N GLY A 157 10.27 18.99 22.49
CA GLY A 157 11.33 18.51 21.62
C GLY A 157 11.18 17.01 21.35
N ILE A 158 11.52 16.60 20.13
CA ILE A 158 11.53 15.20 19.73
C ILE A 158 12.53 14.46 20.61
N SER A 159 12.08 13.44 21.31
CA SER A 159 12.90 12.63 22.21
C SER A 159 13.68 11.56 21.46
N LEU A 160 14.77 11.09 22.07
CA LEU A 160 15.56 9.99 21.54
C LEU A 160 14.72 8.70 21.37
N GLU A 161 13.84 8.40 22.32
CA GLU A 161 13.00 7.21 22.29
C GLU A 161 11.93 7.26 21.18
N GLU A 162 11.42 8.45 20.84
CA GLU A 162 10.54 8.62 19.66
C GLU A 162 11.30 8.28 18.37
N VAL A 163 12.53 8.78 18.21
CA VAL A 163 13.37 8.50 17.03
C VAL A 163 13.70 7.01 16.95
N LYS A 164 14.13 6.38 18.06
CA LYS A 164 14.37 4.93 18.13
C LYS A 164 13.15 4.12 17.72
N THR A 165 12.00 4.47 18.28
CA THR A 165 10.74 3.76 18.01
C THR A 165 10.35 3.91 16.54
N ALA A 166 10.48 5.11 15.97
CA ALA A 166 10.18 5.36 14.56
C ALA A 166 11.11 4.54 13.64
N LEU A 167 12.43 4.59 13.87
CA LEU A 167 13.40 3.86 13.06
C LEU A 167 13.21 2.34 13.14
N ARG A 168 12.91 1.80 14.33
CA ARG A 168 12.60 0.36 14.49
C ARG A 168 11.36 -0.05 13.71
N LYS A 169 10.33 0.80 13.64
CA LYS A 169 9.09 0.55 12.90
C LYS A 169 9.26 0.63 11.38
N MET A 170 10.24 1.38 10.88
CA MET A 170 10.47 1.50 9.44
C MET A 170 10.92 0.16 8.84
N GLY A 171 10.34 -0.24 7.70
CA GLY A 171 10.73 -1.46 6.99
C GLY A 171 12.11 -1.34 6.34
N ARG A 172 12.75 -2.48 6.01
CA ARG A 172 13.97 -2.54 5.20
C ARG A 172 13.67 -2.41 3.70
N ALA A 173 14.71 -2.15 2.90
CA ALA A 173 14.64 -2.06 1.43
C ALA A 173 13.56 -1.07 0.95
N LYS A 174 13.46 0.07 1.63
CA LYS A 174 12.60 1.18 1.20
C LYS A 174 13.31 1.99 0.12
N ALA A 175 12.53 2.58 -0.77
CA ALA A 175 13.06 3.50 -1.77
C ALA A 175 13.81 4.64 -1.08
N VAL A 176 15.01 4.93 -1.57
CA VAL A 176 15.85 6.02 -1.08
C VAL A 176 15.40 7.35 -1.67
N GLY A 177 15.62 8.43 -0.93
CA GLY A 177 15.42 9.78 -1.44
C GLY A 177 16.55 10.22 -2.38
N PRO A 178 16.55 11.48 -2.83
CA PRO A 178 17.62 12.05 -3.66
C PRO A 178 19.01 12.02 -3.00
N ASP A 179 19.08 11.86 -1.68
CA ASP A 179 20.31 11.71 -0.91
C ASP A 179 20.97 10.34 -1.07
N ASN A 180 20.25 9.35 -1.62
CA ASN A 180 20.66 7.95 -1.74
C ASN A 180 21.04 7.29 -0.40
N ILE A 181 20.49 7.76 0.72
CA ILE A 181 20.78 7.20 2.05
C ILE A 181 19.67 6.20 2.43
N PRO A 182 19.97 4.89 2.47
CA PRO A 182 18.99 3.89 2.89
C PRO A 182 18.81 3.90 4.41
N ILE A 183 17.63 3.46 4.85
CA ILE A 183 17.27 3.42 6.28
C ILE A 183 18.18 2.48 7.09
N GLU A 184 18.77 1.50 6.42
CA GLU A 184 19.75 0.57 6.96
C GLU A 184 20.97 1.30 7.54
N VAL A 185 21.44 2.40 6.94
CA VAL A 185 22.56 3.18 7.46
C VAL A 185 22.24 3.69 8.86
N TRP A 186 21.07 4.32 9.04
CA TRP A 186 20.62 4.84 10.33
C TRP A 186 20.39 3.75 11.38
N LYS A 187 20.00 2.54 10.95
CA LYS A 187 19.86 1.38 11.84
C LYS A 187 21.20 0.79 12.25
N CYS A 188 22.18 0.76 11.34
CA CYS A 188 23.52 0.25 11.58
C CYS A 188 24.35 1.17 12.49
N LEU A 189 24.14 2.49 12.41
CA LEU A 189 24.79 3.47 13.28
C LEU A 189 24.34 3.38 14.74
N GLY A 190 23.24 2.68 15.03
CA GLY A 190 22.78 2.43 16.41
C GLY A 190 22.52 3.72 17.19
N GLU A 191 22.95 3.75 18.46
CA GLU A 191 22.70 4.86 19.38
C GLU A 191 23.26 6.19 18.89
N ASP A 192 24.46 6.20 18.29
CA ASP A 192 25.08 7.43 17.77
C ASP A 192 24.25 8.02 16.63
N GLY A 193 23.78 7.17 15.72
CA GLY A 193 22.89 7.57 14.63
C GLY A 193 21.56 8.13 15.16
N PHE A 194 21.02 7.53 16.22
CA PHE A 194 19.77 7.99 16.83
C PHE A 194 19.95 9.36 17.49
N GLN A 195 21.01 9.56 18.26
CA GLN A 195 21.32 10.85 18.90
C GLN A 195 21.53 11.96 17.88
N TRP A 196 22.26 11.65 16.80
CA TRP A 196 22.50 12.59 15.71
C TRP A 196 21.19 13.00 15.04
N LEU A 197 20.33 12.05 14.68
CA LEU A 197 19.02 12.32 14.08
C LEU A 197 18.11 13.11 15.02
N THR A 198 18.06 12.77 16.31
CA THR A 198 17.31 13.54 17.31
C THR A 198 17.76 14.99 17.36
N THR A 199 19.07 15.23 17.31
CA THR A 199 19.65 16.58 17.31
C THR A 199 19.31 17.33 16.03
N LEU A 200 19.43 16.67 14.88
CA LEU A 200 19.07 17.22 13.58
C LEU A 200 17.60 17.65 13.54
N PHE A 201 16.68 16.74 13.90
CA PHE A 201 15.24 17.02 13.83
C PHE A 201 14.87 18.18 14.77
N ASN A 202 15.37 18.21 16.00
CA ASN A 202 15.10 19.32 16.91
C ASN A 202 15.68 20.65 16.40
N THR A 203 16.85 20.62 15.76
CA THR A 203 17.44 21.81 15.13
C THR A 203 16.55 22.34 14.00
N ILE A 204 16.02 21.46 13.15
CA ILE A 204 15.09 21.81 12.07
C ILE A 204 13.80 22.40 12.65
N PHE A 205 13.21 21.75 13.65
CA PHE A 205 11.97 22.22 14.30
C PHE A 205 12.14 23.60 14.95
N ARG A 206 13.25 23.85 15.65
CA ARG A 206 13.51 25.14 16.32
C ARG A 206 13.85 26.26 15.34
N SER A 207 14.61 25.94 14.29
CA SER A 207 15.02 26.95 13.29
C SER A 207 13.94 27.23 12.26
N GLY A 208 12.97 26.32 12.08
CA GLY A 208 12.00 26.37 10.99
C GLY A 208 12.62 26.20 9.61
N ARG A 209 13.89 25.76 9.53
CA ARG A 209 14.64 25.65 8.26
C ARG A 209 14.81 24.18 7.88
N MET A 210 14.17 23.80 6.78
CA MET A 210 14.25 22.45 6.20
C MET A 210 15.40 22.36 5.18
N PRO A 211 16.18 21.26 5.14
CA PRO A 211 17.13 21.02 4.06
C PRO A 211 16.46 21.10 2.68
N ASP A 212 17.12 21.70 1.68
CA ASP A 212 16.56 21.85 0.33
C ASP A 212 16.23 20.49 -0.31
N GLN A 213 17.10 19.50 -0.13
CA GLN A 213 16.89 18.15 -0.67
C GLN A 213 15.59 17.51 -0.15
N TRP A 214 15.20 17.77 1.10
CA TRP A 214 13.96 17.24 1.69
C TRP A 214 12.70 17.93 1.16
N ARG A 215 12.85 19.08 0.48
CA ARG A 215 11.77 19.78 -0.22
C ARG A 215 11.55 19.26 -1.64
N THR A 216 12.39 18.32 -2.08
CA THR A 216 12.30 17.71 -3.41
C THR A 216 11.93 16.23 -3.29
N SER A 217 11.12 15.74 -4.23
CA SER A 217 10.79 14.32 -4.33
C SER A 217 10.78 13.87 -5.78
N VAL A 218 11.19 12.62 -6.02
CA VAL A 218 11.10 11.98 -7.32
C VAL A 218 9.81 11.17 -7.35
N ILE A 219 8.90 11.53 -8.26
CA ILE A 219 7.64 10.83 -8.46
C ILE A 219 7.83 9.84 -9.60
N VAL A 220 7.73 8.54 -9.29
CA VAL A 220 7.75 7.46 -10.29
C VAL A 220 6.35 6.83 -10.35
N PRO A 221 5.56 7.08 -11.40
CA PRO A 221 4.28 6.43 -11.57
C PRO A 221 4.48 4.91 -11.75
N LEU A 222 3.82 4.13 -10.90
CA LEU A 222 3.80 2.67 -11.00
C LEU A 222 2.42 2.22 -11.46
N TYR A 223 2.38 1.54 -12.60
CA TYR A 223 1.14 0.95 -13.06
C TYR A 223 0.68 -0.17 -12.12
N LYS A 224 -0.57 -0.08 -11.67
CA LYS A 224 -1.22 -1.17 -10.95
C LYS A 224 -2.14 -1.89 -11.94
N ASN A 225 -2.06 -3.21 -12.00
CA ASN A 225 -2.91 -4.09 -12.82
C ASN A 225 -4.42 -4.07 -12.43
N LYS A 226 -4.91 -3.01 -11.77
CA LYS A 226 -6.28 -2.82 -11.30
C LYS A 226 -6.66 -1.33 -11.34
N GLY A 227 -7.81 -1.02 -11.94
CA GLY A 227 -8.34 0.34 -12.11
C GLY A 227 -8.19 0.83 -13.55
N ASP A 228 -8.81 1.96 -13.87
CA ASP A 228 -8.57 2.69 -15.12
C ASP A 228 -7.17 3.32 -15.06
N ALA A 229 -6.45 3.27 -16.18
CA ALA A 229 -5.13 3.89 -16.35
C ALA A 229 -5.22 5.42 -16.50
#